data_AF-X1QQG1-F1
#
_entry.id   AF-X1QQG1-F1
#
_cell.length_a   1.000
_cell.length_b   1.000
_cell.length_c   1.000
_cell.angle_alpha   90.00
_cell.angle_beta   90.00
_cell.angle_gamma   90.00
#
_symmetry.space_group_name_H-M   'P 1'
#
loop_
_entity.id
_entity.type
_entity.pdbx_description
1 polymer ?
#
loop_
_entity_poly.entity_id
_entity_poly.type
_entity_poly.pdbx_seq_one_letter_code
_entity_poly.pdbx_strand_id
1 'polypeptide(L)' 'PTNKGVLVATSLQLVMVDFYREDNAVYERFYISPYCLYFYPHKVHKVIIATVPYTGGTASYVGITALN' A
#
# COMPACT_ATOMS: atom_id res chain seq x y z
N PRO A 1 -7.81 -5.72 21.59
CA PRO A 1 -7.86 -5.46 20.13
C PRO A 1 -6.48 -4.96 19.66
N THR A 2 -5.62 -5.91 19.27
CA THR A 2 -4.28 -5.63 18.76
C THR A 2 -4.42 -4.88 17.45
N ASN A 3 -3.88 -3.67 17.33
CA ASN A 3 -3.95 -2.89 16.09
C ASN A 3 -3.39 -3.72 14.94
N LYS A 4 -4.22 -4.01 13.93
CA LYS A 4 -3.84 -4.82 12.81
C LYS A 4 -3.72 -3.93 11.55
N GLY A 5 -2.53 -3.96 10.97
CA GLY A 5 -2.10 -3.05 9.91
C GLY A 5 -2.59 -3.45 8.52
N VAL A 6 -1.95 -2.89 7.50
CA VAL A 6 -2.20 -3.22 6.09
C VAL A 6 -1.00 -3.97 5.52
N LEU A 7 -1.24 -5.14 4.92
CA LEU A 7 -0.24 -5.84 4.11
C LEU A 7 -0.44 -5.49 2.63
N VAL A 8 0.63 -5.08 1.96
CA VAL A 8 0.66 -4.78 0.53
C VAL A 8 1.61 -5.74 -0.17
N ALA A 9 1.13 -6.38 -1.24
CA ALA A 9 1.92 -7.25 -2.11
C ALA A 9 2.03 -6.63 -3.51
N THR A 10 3.25 -6.51 -4.02
CA THR A 10 3.54 -5.91 -5.34
C THR A 10 4.00 -6.97 -6.34
N SER A 11 3.72 -6.76 -7.63
CA SER A 11 4.21 -7.62 -8.72
C SER A 11 5.36 -6.97 -9.51
N LEU A 12 5.22 -6.80 -10.81
CA LEU A 12 6.27 -6.43 -11.76
C LEU A 12 6.73 -4.97 -11.67
N GLN A 13 5.93 -4.10 -11.08
CA GLN A 13 6.16 -2.65 -11.09
C GLN A 13 6.35 -2.11 -9.68
N LEU A 14 7.08 -1.00 -9.60
CA LEU A 14 7.14 -0.17 -8.40
C LEU A 14 5.74 0.40 -8.14
N VAL A 15 5.34 0.39 -6.89
CA VAL A 15 4.02 0.84 -6.45
C VAL A 15 4.18 2.00 -5.49
N MET A 16 3.43 3.06 -5.71
CA MET A 16 3.25 4.16 -4.77
C MET A 16 1.98 3.88 -3.95
N VAL A 17 2.11 3.98 -2.63
CA VAL A 17 1.00 3.77 -1.69
C VAL A 17 0.89 4.97 -0.76
N ASP A 18 -0.31 5.54 -0.70
CA ASP A 18 -0.68 6.60 0.23
C ASP A 18 -1.56 6.00 1.34
N PHE A 19 -1.05 6.03 2.58
CA PHE A 19 -1.79 5.62 3.77
C PHE A 19 -2.38 6.83 4.48
N TYR A 20 -3.68 6.77 4.79
CA TYR A 20 -4.37 7.76 5.61
C TYR A 20 -4.73 7.15 6.96
N ARG A 21 -4.07 7.62 8.02
CA ARG A 21 -4.23 7.08 9.37
C ARG A 21 -5.49 7.59 10.05
N GLU A 22 -6.12 6.77 10.91
CA GLU A 22 -7.31 7.17 11.69
C GLU A 22 -7.01 8.27 12.71
N ASP A 23 -5.90 8.16 13.44
CA ASP A 23 -5.73 8.94 14.68
C ASP A 23 -5.22 10.37 14.50
N ASN A 24 -4.82 10.83 13.30
CA ASN A 24 -4.18 12.16 13.17
C ASN A 24 -4.22 12.83 11.77
N ALA A 25 -5.07 12.38 10.84
CA ALA A 25 -5.08 12.87 9.45
C ALA A 25 -3.68 12.88 8.77
N VAL A 26 -2.76 12.06 9.28
CA VAL A 26 -1.40 11.96 8.78
C VAL A 26 -1.42 11.13 7.51
N TYR A 27 -0.91 11.75 6.46
CA TYR A 27 -0.68 11.17 5.15
C TYR A 27 0.78 10.71 5.08
N GLU A 28 0.98 9.44 4.75
CA GLU A 28 2.31 8.88 4.51
C GLU A 28 2.33 8.21 3.13
N ARG A 29 3.28 8.65 2.28
CA ARG A 29 3.53 8.06 0.96
C ARG A 29 4.75 7.17 1.02
N PHE A 30 4.59 5.93 0.57
CA PHE A 30 5.69 4.98 0.40
C PHE A 30 5.79 4.53 -1.05
N TYR A 31 7.03 4.24 -1.46
CA TYR A 31 7.33 3.57 -2.72
C TYR A 31 7.80 2.15 -2.39
N ILE A 32 7.03 1.17 -2.84
CA ILE A 32 7.27 -0.25 -2.57
C ILE A 32 7.80 -0.87 -3.86
N SER A 33 9.00 -1.44 -3.78
CA SER A 33 9.66 -2.11 -4.89
C SER A 33 8.80 -3.23 -5.50
N PRO A 34 9.05 -3.62 -6.76
CA PRO A 34 8.49 -4.83 -7.36
C PRO A 34 8.75 -6.09 -6.49
N TYR A 35 7.86 -7.07 -6.58
CA TYR A 35 8.00 -8.39 -5.95
C TYR A 35 8.23 -8.35 -4.44
N CYS A 36 7.58 -7.42 -3.75
CA CYS A 36 7.77 -7.20 -2.32
C CYS A 36 6.46 -7.40 -1.55
N LEU A 37 6.62 -7.83 -0.30
CA LEU A 37 5.60 -7.75 0.73
C LEU A 37 5.97 -6.63 1.70
N TYR A 38 5.09 -5.66 1.87
CA TYR A 38 5.26 -4.54 2.78
C TYR A 38 4.14 -4.53 3.81
N PHE A 39 4.50 -4.58 5.08
CA PHE A 39 3.54 -4.49 6.18
C PHE A 39 3.58 -3.11 6.82
N TYR A 40 2.44 -2.45 6.85
CA TYR A 40 2.24 -1.14 7.45
C TYR A 40 1.51 -1.27 8.80
N PRO A 41 2.20 -1.19 9.96
CA PRO A 41 1.66 -1.58 11.26
C PRO A 41 0.84 -0.48 11.96
N HIS A 42 0.03 0.27 11.21
CA HIS A 42 -0.82 1.33 11.75
C HIS A 42 -2.28 1.18 11.30
N LYS A 43 -3.20 1.77 12.07
CA LYS A 43 -4.61 1.88 11.70
C LYS A 43 -4.79 2.85 10.55
N VAL A 44 -5.45 2.38 9.50
CA VAL A 44 -5.64 3.12 8.25
C VAL A 44 -7.12 3.11 7.91
N HIS A 45 -7.69 4.28 7.61
CA HIS A 45 -9.08 4.39 7.14
C HIS A 45 -9.17 4.46 5.61
N LYS A 46 -8.06 4.76 4.92
CA LYS A 46 -8.00 4.83 3.45
C LYS A 46 -6.60 4.50 2.94
N VAL A 47 -6.54 3.71 1.88
CA VAL A 47 -5.33 3.38 1.11
C VAL A 47 -5.54 3.79 -0.34
N ILE A 48 -4.62 4.55 -0.94
CA ILE A 48 -4.60 4.83 -2.38
C ILE A 48 -3.34 4.23 -2.98
N ILE A 49 -3.47 3.54 -4.11
CA ILE A 49 -2.37 2.83 -4.76
C ILE A 49 -2.28 3.20 -6.24
N ALA A 50 -1.06 3.41 -6.73
CA ALA A 50 -0.77 3.55 -8.15
C ALA A 50 0.56 2.87 -8.52
N THR A 51 0.68 2.41 -9.77
CA THR A 51 1.96 1.97 -10.33
C THR A 51 2.78 3.18 -10.78
N VAL A 52 4.10 3.11 -10.62
CA VAL A 52 5.03 4.19 -10.98
C VAL A 52 6.24 3.62 -11.72
N PRO A 53 6.53 4.04 -12.96
CA PRO A 53 5.70 4.90 -13.81
C PRO A 53 4.38 4.21 -14.19
N TYR A 54 3.33 5.01 -14.40
CA TYR A 54 2.09 4.52 -14.99
C TYR A 54 2.30 4.25 -16.48
N THR A 55 2.81 3.07 -16.80
CA THR A 55 2.99 2.64 -18.20
C THR A 55 1.76 1.86 -18.64
N GLY A 56 0.97 2.43 -19.54
CA GLY A 56 -0.05 1.66 -20.25
C GLY A 56 0.61 0.52 -21.03
N GLY A 57 0.11 -0.71 -20.86
CA GLY A 57 0.53 -1.86 -21.68
C GLY A 57 1.09 -3.06 -20.92
N THR A 58 1.38 -2.95 -19.62
CA THR A 58 1.76 -4.12 -18.81
C THR A 58 0.87 -4.23 -17.59
N ALA A 59 0.17 -5.35 -17.45
CA ALA A 59 -0.63 -5.62 -16.27
C ALA A 59 0.30 -5.80 -15.06
N SER A 60 0.04 -5.03 -14.00
CA SER A 60 0.65 -5.18 -12.69
C SER A 60 -0.47 -5.32 -11.67
N TYR A 61 -0.22 -6.11 -10.63
CA TYR A 61 -1.23 -6.49 -9.65
C TYR A 61 -0.75 -6.04 -8.28
N VAL A 62 -1.66 -5.47 -7.50
CA VAL A 62 -1.41 -5.11 -6.10
C VAL A 62 -2.43 -5.82 -5.22
N GLY A 63 -1.93 -6.65 -4.31
CA GLY A 63 -2.74 -7.30 -3.29
C GLY A 63 -2.76 -6.45 -2.03
N ILE A 64 -3.94 -6.25 -1.44
CA ILE A 64 -4.10 -5.55 -0.17
C ILE A 64 -4.85 -6.45 0.80
N THR A 65 -4.35 -6.59 2.01
CA THR A 65 -5.06 -7.24 3.11
C THR A 65 -5.06 -6.34 4.33
N ALA A 66 -6.23 -5.89 4.74
CA ALA A 66 -6.45 -5.25 6.03
C ALA A 66 -6.63 -6.34 7.09
N LEU A 67 -5.85 -6.25 8.15
CA LEU A 67 -5.94 -7.18 9.27
C LEU A 67 -6.77 -6.48 10.38
N ASN A 68 -7.62 -7.21 11.11
CA ASN A 68 -8.50 -6.71 12.22
C ASN A 68 -8.01 -7.03 13.63
#